data_AF-A0A973T8X2-F1
#
_entry.id   AF-A0A973T8X2-F1
#
_cell.length_a   1.000
_cell.length_b   1.000
_cell.length_c   1.000
_cell.angle_alpha   90.00
_cell.angle_beta   90.00
_cell.angle_gamma   90.00
#
_symmetry.space_group_name_H-M   'P 1'
#
loop_
_entity.id
_entity.type
_entity.pdbx_description
1 polymer ?
#
loop_
_entity_poly.entity_id
_entity_poly.type
_entity_poly.pdbx_seq_one_letter_code
_entity_poly.pdbx_strand_id
1 'polypeptide(L)'
;MRTLVVDHPLVAHKLTVLRDKNTPSPVFRQLTEELVTLLAYEATREVRTEPVTIETPVSTTVGTAFTKPTPLVVPILRAGLGMLEGMTKL
;
A
#
# COMPACT_ATOMS: atom_id res chain seq x y z
N MET A 1 3.99 5.39 21.31
CA MET A 1 3.92 5.10 19.86
C MET A 1 2.97 3.93 19.67
N ARG A 2 1.98 4.04 18.76
CA ARG A 2 1.14 2.90 18.34
C ARG A 2 1.85 2.20 17.18
N THR A 3 2.11 0.90 17.32
CA THR A 3 2.72 0.08 16.26
C THR A 3 1.66 -0.80 15.65
N LEU A 4 1.55 -0.80 14.32
CA LEU A 4 0.72 -1.74 13.57
C LEU A 4 1.60 -2.91 13.11
N VAL A 5 1.27 -4.12 13.54
CA VAL A 5 1.90 -5.34 13.05
C VAL A 5 0.92 -6.01 12.09
N VAL A 6 1.31 -6.11 10.81
CA VAL A 6 0.49 -6.75 9.79
C VAL A 6 0.72 -8.27 9.84
N ASP A 7 -0.13 -8.97 10.57
CA ASP A 7 -0.05 -10.42 10.78
C ASP A 7 -0.96 -11.18 9.81
N HIS A 8 -0.65 -11.07 8.51
CA HIS A 8 -1.36 -11.80 7.46
C HIS A 8 -0.48 -12.92 6.88
N PRO A 9 -0.99 -14.15 6.65
CA PRO A 9 -0.18 -15.26 6.16
C PRO A 9 0.60 -14.97 4.85
N LEU A 10 -0.01 -14.22 3.93
CA LEU A 10 0.67 -13.80 2.69
C LEU A 10 1.84 -12.84 2.94
N VAL A 11 1.69 -11.92 3.91
CA VAL A 11 2.76 -10.99 4.31
C VAL A 11 3.89 -11.76 4.97
N ALA A 12 3.56 -12.67 5.89
CA ALA A 12 4.53 -13.53 6.57
C ALA A 12 5.31 -14.41 5.57
N HIS A 13 4.62 -15.04 4.62
CA HIS A 13 5.26 -15.84 3.58
C HIS A 13 6.23 -15.02 2.72
N LYS A 14 5.80 -13.85 2.22
CA LYS A 14 6.66 -12.95 1.43
C LYS A 14 7.87 -12.48 2.23
N LEU A 15 7.68 -12.17 3.52
CA LEU A 15 8.76 -11.78 4.40
C LEU A 15 9.78 -12.90 4.59
N THR A 16 9.35 -14.16 4.69
CA THR A 16 10.25 -15.32 4.75
C THR A 16 11.11 -15.40 3.48
N VAL A 17 10.51 -15.28 2.29
CA VAL A 17 11.26 -15.34 1.03
C VAL A 17 12.21 -14.14 0.89
N LEU A 18 11.79 -12.92 1.26
CA LEU A 18 12.67 -11.74 1.25
C LEU A 18 13.88 -11.88 2.19
N ARG A 19 13.74 -12.62 3.28
CA ARG A 19 14.82 -12.86 4.26
C ARG A 19 15.75 -14.02 3.88
N ASP A 20 15.35 -14.87 2.94
CA ASP A 20 16.22 -15.96 2.48
C ASP A 20 17.40 -15.38 1.69
N LYS A 21 18.61 -15.69 2.14
CA LYS A 21 19.87 -15.27 1.49
C LYS A 21 20.02 -15.78 0.06
N ASN A 22 19.29 -16.83 -0.30
CA ASN A 22 19.34 -17.43 -1.63
C ASN A 22 18.34 -16.79 -2.60
N THR A 23 17.52 -15.83 -2.15
CA THR A 23 16.53 -15.17 -3.01
C THR A 23 17.23 -14.31 -4.07
N PRO A 24 16.99 -14.58 -5.38
CA PRO A 24 17.61 -13.80 -6.44
C PRO A 24 17.15 -12.33 -6.43
N SER A 25 18.04 -11.40 -6.77
CA SER A 25 17.76 -9.97 -6.77
C SER A 25 16.49 -9.55 -7.54
N PRO A 26 16.14 -10.13 -8.71
CA PRO A 26 14.89 -9.78 -9.40
C PRO A 26 13.65 -10.17 -8.59
N VAL A 27 13.67 -11.36 -7.98
CA VAL A 27 12.57 -11.87 -7.14
C VAL A 27 12.43 -11.02 -5.89
N PHE A 28 13.54 -10.61 -5.26
CA PHE A 28 13.52 -9.72 -4.10
C PHE A 28 12.82 -8.39 -4.42
N ARG A 29 13.12 -7.77 -5.57
CA ARG A 29 12.49 -6.51 -5.97
C ARG A 29 10.99 -6.66 -6.18
N GLN A 30 10.58 -7.69 -6.93
CA GLN A 30 9.17 -7.98 -7.16
C GLN A 30 8.42 -8.22 -5.85
N LEU A 31 8.97 -9.04 -4.95
CA LEU A 31 8.35 -9.33 -3.66
C LEU A 31 8.30 -8.12 -2.74
N THR A 32 9.31 -7.24 -2.79
CA THR A 32 9.30 -5.98 -2.04
C THR A 32 8.15 -5.11 -2.50
N GLU A 33 7.96 -4.98 -3.81
CA GLU A 33 6.86 -4.21 -4.39
C GLU A 33 5.50 -4.76 -3.94
N GLU A 34 5.28 -6.07 -4.10
CA GLU A 34 4.04 -6.74 -3.69
C GLU A 34 3.77 -6.61 -2.18
N LEU A 35 4.81 -6.75 -1.36
CA LEU A 35 4.71 -6.59 0.08
C LEU A 35 4.30 -5.16 0.44
N VAL A 36 4.90 -4.15 -0.19
CA VAL A 36 4.60 -2.76 0.10
C VAL A 36 3.18 -2.39 -0.31
N THR A 37 2.64 -2.94 -1.41
CA THR A 37 1.23 -2.74 -1.78
C THR A 37 0.28 -3.26 -0.68
N LEU A 38 0.59 -4.42 -0.08
CA LEU A 38 -0.21 -4.94 1.05
C LEU A 38 -0.09 -4.06 2.30
N LEU A 39 1.11 -3.55 2.59
CA LEU A 39 1.32 -2.63 3.72
C LEU A 39 0.61 -1.29 3.49
N ALA A 40 0.59 -0.79 2.25
CA ALA A 40 -0.08 0.45 1.88
C ALA A 40 -1.59 0.33 2.08
N TYR A 41 -2.19 -0.80 1.72
CA TYR A 41 -3.60 -1.09 1.96
C TYR A 41 -3.95 -1.04 3.45
N GLU A 42 -3.16 -1.69 4.31
CA GLU A 42 -3.40 -1.64 5.76
C GLU A 42 -3.11 -0.26 6.37
N ALA A 43 -2.06 0.42 5.89
CA ALA A 43 -1.69 1.75 6.37
C ALA A 43 -2.74 2.82 6.01
N THR A 44 -3.48 2.63 4.92
CA THR A 44 -4.49 3.59 4.43
C THR A 44 -5.90 3.35 4.99
N ARG A 45 -6.09 2.37 5.86
CA ARG A 45 -7.39 1.99 6.46
C ARG A 45 -8.12 3.16 7.16
N GLU A 46 -7.37 4.10 7.74
CA GLU A 46 -7.91 5.25 8.48
C GLU A 46 -7.75 6.57 7.72
N VAL A 47 -7.50 6.54 6.40
CA VAL A 47 -7.41 7.78 5.60
C VAL A 47 -8.76 8.51 5.60
N ARG A 48 -8.70 9.81 5.82
CA ARG A 48 -9.88 10.68 5.92
C ARG A 48 -10.63 10.76 4.60
N THR A 49 -11.94 10.55 4.67
CA THR A 49 -12.85 10.60 3.53
C THR A 49 -14.02 11.55 3.76
N GLU A 50 -14.66 11.95 2.66
CA GLU A 50 -15.86 12.79 2.65
C GLU A 50 -16.92 12.23 1.69
N PRO A 51 -18.22 12.43 1.98
CA PRO A 51 -19.28 12.04 1.06
C PRO A 51 -19.27 12.93 -0.19
N VAL A 52 -19.47 12.33 -1.36
CA VAL A 52 -19.54 13.06 -2.63
C VAL A 52 -20.74 12.58 -3.45
N THR A 53 -21.55 13.50 -3.95
CA THR A 53 -22.65 13.16 -4.86
C THR A 53 -22.10 12.87 -6.25
N ILE A 54 -22.45 11.71 -6.82
CA ILE A 54 -22.05 11.27 -8.16
C ILE A 54 -23.25 10.82 -8.98
N GLU A 55 -23.12 10.89 -10.29
CA GLU A 55 -24.09 10.34 -11.25
C GLU A 55 -23.56 9.02 -11.81
N THR A 56 -24.30 7.94 -11.62
CA THR A 56 -24.02 6.64 -12.26
C THR A 56 -24.83 6.52 -13.55
N PRO A 57 -24.52 5.57 -14.46
CA PRO A 57 -25.34 5.35 -15.66
C PRO A 57 -26.81 5.03 -15.40
N VAL A 58 -27.20 4.74 -14.15
CA VAL A 58 -28.58 4.36 -13.77
C VAL A 58 -29.25 5.44 -12.91
N SER A 59 -28.53 6.09 -12.00
CA SER A 59 -29.08 7.12 -11.08
C SER A 59 -28.01 7.91 -10.31
N THR A 60 -28.41 9.02 -9.69
CA THR A 60 -27.58 9.77 -8.73
C THR A 60 -27.46 9.02 -7.40
N THR A 61 -26.26 9.00 -6.82
CA THR A 61 -25.99 8.40 -5.50
C THR A 61 -24.91 9.16 -4.74
N VAL A 62 -24.70 8.83 -3.46
CA VAL A 62 -23.62 9.37 -2.63
C VAL A 62 -22.50 8.33 -2.52
N GLY A 63 -21.32 8.68 -3.03
CA GLY A 63 -20.09 7.92 -2.91
C GLY A 63 -19.16 8.47 -1.84
N THR A 64 -17.91 8.00 -1.86
CA THR A 64 -16.87 8.40 -0.91
C THR A 64 -15.63 8.86 -1.66
N ALA A 65 -15.10 10.03 -1.29
CA ALA A 65 -13.86 10.58 -1.83
C ALA A 65 -12.83 10.78 -0.72
N PHE A 66 -11.54 10.83 -1.08
CA PHE A 66 -10.49 11.24 -0.15
C PHE A 66 -10.57 12.73 0.14
N THR A 67 -10.44 13.11 1.41
CA THR A 67 -10.32 14.53 1.79
C THR A 67 -9.00 15.13 1.32
N LYS A 68 -8.99 16.44 1.11
CA LYS A 68 -7.75 17.20 0.85
C LYS A 68 -7.09 17.64 2.18
N PRO A 69 -5.75 17.76 2.22
CA PRO A 69 -4.79 17.36 1.19
C PRO A 69 -4.65 15.83 1.12
N THR A 70 -4.34 15.34 -0.08
CA THR A 70 -4.05 13.91 -0.32
C THR A 70 -2.76 13.50 0.40
N PRO A 71 -2.62 12.21 0.78
CA PRO A 71 -1.38 11.69 1.36
C PRO A 71 -0.16 11.95 0.46
N LEU A 72 0.98 12.28 1.07
CA LEU A 72 2.27 12.42 0.40
C LEU A 72 3.17 11.22 0.75
N VAL A 73 3.75 10.60 -0.27
CA VAL A 73 4.71 9.50 -0.11
C VAL A 73 6.13 10.03 -0.26
N VAL A 74 6.97 9.82 0.75
CA VAL A 74 8.37 10.29 0.75
C VAL A 74 9.31 9.09 0.93
N PRO A 75 9.97 8.60 -0.13
CA PRO A 75 10.90 7.49 -0.02
C PRO A 75 12.24 7.95 0.59
N ILE A 76 12.80 7.13 1.49
CA ILE A 76 14.15 7.34 2.03
C ILE A 76 15.14 6.61 1.13
N LEU A 77 16.09 7.36 0.56
CA LEU A 77 17.04 6.83 -0.41
C LEU A 77 18.15 5.98 0.25
N ARG A 78 18.67 4.94 -0.44
CA ARG A 78 18.32 4.48 -1.80
C ARG A 78 17.24 3.40 -1.84
N ALA A 79 17.16 2.57 -0.79
CA ALA A 79 16.30 1.39 -0.77
C ALA A 79 14.81 1.73 -0.89
N GLY A 80 14.38 2.91 -0.40
CA GLY A 80 12.99 3.37 -0.49
C GLY A 80 12.48 3.54 -1.92
N LEU A 81 13.35 3.66 -2.94
CA LEU A 81 12.91 3.71 -4.34
C LEU A 81 12.23 2.42 -4.78
N GLY A 82 12.71 1.26 -4.33
CA GLY A 82 12.10 -0.03 -4.65
C GLY A 82 10.75 -0.26 -3.98
N MET A 83 10.40 0.55 -2.97
CA MET A 83 9.12 0.51 -2.27
C MET A 83 8.10 1.49 -2.88
N LEU A 84 8.57 2.53 -3.57
CA LEU A 84 7.72 3.60 -4.08
C LEU A 84 6.68 3.05 -5.05
N GLU A 85 7.09 2.18 -5.98
CA GLU A 85 6.19 1.56 -6.97
C GLU A 85 5.04 0.81 -6.30
N GLY A 86 5.34 0.03 -5.25
CA GLY A 86 4.33 -0.72 -4.49
C GLY A 86 3.35 0.18 -3.74
N MET A 87 3.80 1.34 -3.26
CA MET A 87 2.96 2.32 -2.56
C MET A 87 2.03 3.08 -3.51
N THR A 88 2.48 3.36 -4.74
CA THR A 88 1.72 4.14 -5.74
C THR A 88 0.80 3.29 -6.63
N LYS A 89 0.79 1.97 -6.46
CA LYS A 89 -0.03 1.03 -7.25
C LYS A 89 -1.51 0.99 -6.84
N LEU A 90 -1.86 1.55 -5.68
CA LEU A 90 -3.23 1.67 -5.16
C LEU A 90 -3.88 2.98 -5.61
#